data_AF-A0A6F9XUQ6-F1
#
_entry.id   AF-A0A6F9XUQ6-F1
#
_cell.length_a   1.000
_cell.length_b   1.000
_cell.length_c   1.000
_cell.angle_alpha   90.00
_cell.angle_beta   90.00
_cell.angle_gamma   90.00
#
_symmetry.space_group_name_H-M   'P 1'
#
loop_
_entity.id
_entity.type
_entity.pdbx_description
1 polymer ?
#
loop_
_entity_poly.entity_id
_entity_poly.type
_entity_poly.pdbx_seq_one_letter_code
_entity_poly.pdbx_strand_id
1 'polypeptide(L)' 'MINKGIISEEDVEKDSNYCYLKLVSLRKVTQVFDEYLQKTVMHRQLHRKVSYRHLIRLECYKLVKDLLAEQEYQPFKLWW' A
#
# COMPACT_ATOMS: atom_id res chain seq x y z
N MET A 1 -11.80 0.05 2.57
CA MET A 1 -11.88 0.06 4.06
C MET A 1 -13.26 0.54 4.50
N ILE A 2 -13.77 1.65 3.95
CA ILE A 2 -15.14 2.13 4.19
C ILE A 2 -16.21 1.13 3.71
N ASN A 3 -16.16 0.68 2.45
CA ASN A 3 -17.09 -0.34 1.92
C ASN A 3 -16.97 -1.72 2.59
N LYS A 4 -15.95 -1.94 3.42
CA LYS A 4 -15.77 -3.18 4.18
C LYS A 4 -16.19 -3.04 5.65
N GLY A 5 -16.75 -1.89 6.04
CA GLY A 5 -17.17 -1.61 7.42
C GLY A 5 -16.03 -1.56 8.44
N ILE A 6 -14.79 -1.33 7.98
CA ILE A 6 -13.59 -1.34 8.85
C ILE A 6 -13.45 -0.02 9.63
N ILE A 7 -13.98 1.06 9.05
CA ILE A 7 -14.01 2.40 9.65
C ILE A 7 -15.44 2.93 9.42
N SER A 8 -16.07 3.39 10.49
CA SER A 8 -17.39 4.06 10.47
C SER A 8 -17.27 5.51 10.94
N GLU A 9 -18.33 6.31 10.78
CA GLU A 9 -18.33 7.70 11.26
C GLU A 9 -18.09 7.81 12.78
N GLU A 10 -18.48 6.79 13.54
CA GLU A 10 -18.26 6.67 14.98
C GLU A 10 -16.77 6.52 15.37
N ASP A 11 -15.93 6.09 14.43
CA ASP A 11 -14.48 5.93 14.63
C ASP A 11 -13.70 7.24 14.47
N VAL A 12 -14.40 8.31 14.10
CA VAL A 12 -13.81 9.62 13.80
C VAL A 12 -14.25 10.62 14.87
N GLU A 13 -13.27 11.16 15.58
CA GLU A 13 -13.46 12.27 16.52
C GLU A 13 -13.37 13.59 15.77
N LYS A 14 -14.48 14.33 15.78
CA LYS A 14 -14.55 15.71 15.32
C LYS A 14 -14.35 16.60 16.54
N ASP A 15 -13.10 16.93 16.82
CA ASP A 15 -12.82 18.01 17.76
C ASP A 15 -12.67 19.32 16.98
N SER A 16 -13.06 20.44 17.60
CA SER A 16 -13.57 21.71 17.04
C SER A 16 -13.03 22.28 15.71
N ASN A 17 -11.93 21.78 15.12
CA ASN A 17 -11.41 22.18 13.80
C ASN A 17 -10.85 21.05 12.93
N TYR A 18 -10.80 19.79 13.40
CA TYR A 18 -10.13 18.69 12.68
C TYR A 18 -10.84 17.34 12.87
N CYS A 19 -10.65 16.46 11.88
CA CYS A 19 -11.14 15.08 11.89
C CYS A 19 -10.00 14.14 12.26
N TYR A 20 -10.04 13.58 13.47
CA TYR A 20 -9.04 12.61 13.92
C TYR A 20 -9.63 11.20 13.97
N LEU A 21 -8.84 10.19 13.59
CA LEU A 21 -9.22 8.81 13.86
C LEU A 21 -8.92 8.46 15.33
N LYS A 22 -9.88 7.79 15.96
CA LYS A 22 -9.66 7.18 17.28
C LYS A 22 -8.50 6.20 17.23
N LEU A 23 -7.76 6.10 18.33
CA LEU A 23 -6.58 5.24 18.43
C LEU A 23 -6.89 3.75 18.14
N VAL A 24 -8.09 3.30 18.53
CA VAL A 24 -8.58 1.93 18.28
C VAL A 24 -8.71 1.67 16.78
N SER A 25 -9.33 2.61 16.07
CA SER A 25 -9.63 2.53 14.65
C SER A 25 -8.34 2.68 13.83
N LEU A 26 -7.42 3.53 14.29
CA LEU A 26 -6.08 3.66 13.72
C LEU A 26 -5.31 2.34 13.79
N ARG A 27 -5.32 1.63 14.92
CA ARG A 27 -4.71 0.28 15.04
C ARG A 27 -5.32 -0.72 14.06
N LYS A 28 -6.66 -0.74 13.94
CA LYS A 28 -7.36 -1.62 12.97
C LYS A 28 -6.92 -1.33 11.54
N VAL A 29 -6.82 -0.05 11.17
CA VAL A 29 -6.37 0.38 9.84
C VAL A 29 -4.94 -0.08 9.58
N THR A 30 -4.03 0.12 10.54
CA THR A 30 -2.63 -0.32 10.41
C THR A 30 -2.52 -1.83 10.23
N GLN A 31 -3.31 -2.62 10.97
CA GLN A 31 -3.34 -4.08 10.82
C GLN A 31 -3.81 -4.51 9.42
N VAL A 32 -4.95 -4.00 8.96
CA VAL A 32 -5.49 -4.32 7.64
C VAL A 32 -4.55 -3.88 6.52
N PHE A 33 -3.87 -2.74 6.71
CA PHE A 33 -2.86 -2.26 5.78
C PHE A 33 -1.65 -3.20 5.72
N ASP A 34 -1.13 -3.65 6.87
CA ASP A 34 -0.01 -4.59 6.89
C ASP A 34 -0.40 -5.94 6.27
N GLU A 35 -1.58 -6.46 6.57
CA GLU A 35 -2.14 -7.65 5.91
C GLU A 35 -2.24 -7.46 4.39
N TYR A 36 -2.66 -6.28 3.93
CA TYR A 36 -2.72 -5.97 2.51
C TYR A 36 -1.32 -5.98 1.87
N LEU A 37 -0.31 -5.43 2.55
CA LEU A 37 1.08 -5.45 2.07
C LEU A 37 1.68 -6.86 2.01
N GLN A 38 1.25 -7.75 2.90
CA GLN A 38 1.68 -9.15 2.94
C GLN A 38 1.04 -10.00 1.83
N LYS A 39 -0.12 -9.60 1.29
CA LYS A 39 -0.77 -10.33 0.18
C LYS A 39 0.18 -10.49 -0.99
N THR A 40 0.15 -11.67 -1.60
CA THR A 40 1.00 -12.03 -2.73
C THR A 40 0.21 -12.04 -4.04
N VAL A 41 0.85 -11.58 -5.10
CA VAL A 41 0.34 -11.58 -6.47
C VAL A 41 1.33 -12.32 -7.35
N MET A 42 0.84 -13.04 -8.35
CA MET A 42 1.70 -13.70 -9.34
C MET A 42 2.29 -12.64 -10.28
N HIS A 43 3.61 -12.41 -10.20
CA HIS A 43 4.27 -11.45 -11.07
C HIS A 43 4.60 -12.09 -12.42
N ARG A 44 3.95 -11.63 -13.50
CA ARG A 44 4.04 -12.25 -14.83
C ARG A 44 5.47 -12.32 -15.39
N GLN A 45 6.28 -11.27 -15.21
CA GLN A 45 7.66 -11.26 -15.74
C GLN A 45 8.65 -12.06 -14.89
N LEU A 46 8.37 -12.23 -13.60
CA LEU A 46 9.28 -12.92 -12.66
C LEU A 46 8.86 -14.38 -12.42
N HIS A 47 7.71 -14.79 -12.98
CA HIS A 47 7.09 -16.10 -12.83
C HIS A 47 7.02 -16.63 -11.38
N ARG A 48 6.89 -15.72 -10.40
CA ARG A 48 6.87 -16.05 -8.98
C ARG A 48 5.83 -15.22 -8.23
N LYS A 49 5.41 -15.73 -7.07
CA LYS A 49 4.55 -14.99 -6.14
C LYS A 49 5.37 -13.91 -5.45
N VAL A 50 4.91 -12.68 -5.52
CA VAL A 50 5.57 -11.50 -4.96
C VAL A 50 4.56 -10.76 -4.08
N SER A 51 4.94 -10.39 -2.86
CA SER A 51 4.06 -9.59 -2.00
C SER A 51 3.96 -8.15 -2.48
N TYR A 52 2.87 -7.44 -2.18
CA TYR A 52 2.77 -6.01 -2.48
C TYR A 52 3.93 -5.22 -1.86
N ARG A 53 4.37 -5.60 -0.65
CA ARG A 53 5.58 -5.02 -0.04
C ARG A 53 6.82 -5.20 -0.91
N HIS A 54 6.98 -6.35 -1.56
CA HIS A 54 8.12 -6.60 -2.45
C HIS A 54 7.95 -5.90 -3.81
N LEU A 55 6.72 -5.74 -4.32
CA LEU A 55 6.44 -4.92 -5.50
C LEU A 55 6.92 -3.47 -5.32
N ILE A 56 6.65 -2.87 -4.16
CA ILE A 56 7.13 -1.51 -3.83
C ILE A 56 8.66 -1.46 -3.88
N ARG A 57 9.36 -2.47 -3.34
CA ARG A 57 10.83 -2.53 -3.42
C ARG A 57 11.34 -2.64 -4.86
N LEU A 58 10.66 -3.41 -5.72
CA LEU A 58 11.03 -3.53 -7.13
C LEU A 58 10.91 -2.18 -7.84
N GLU A 59 9.90 -1.37 -7.52
CA GLU A 59 9.80 -0.01 -8.04
C GLU A 59 10.91 0.91 -7.54
N CYS A 60 11.27 0.82 -6.26
CA CYS A 60 12.44 1.55 -5.75
C CYS A 60 13.72 1.15 -6.49
N TYR A 61 13.91 -0.14 -6.82
CA TYR A 61 15.07 -0.56 -7.61
C TYR A 61 15.08 0.01 -9.03
N LYS A 62 13.91 0.14 -9.67
CA LYS A 62 13.83 0.80 -10.99
C LYS A 62 14.21 2.28 -10.91
N LEU A 63 13.72 2.98 -9.89
CA LEU A 63 14.07 4.40 -9.66
C LEU A 63 15.58 4.57 -9.42
N VAL A 64 16.19 3.69 -8.61
CA VAL A 64 17.63 3.74 -8.37
C VAL A 64 18.42 3.52 -9.66
N LYS A 65 18.01 2.58 -10.52
CA LYS A 65 18.66 2.33 -11.82
C LYS A 65 18.55 3.51 -12.78
N ASP A 66 17.41 4.20 -12.78
CA ASP A 66 17.19 5.40 -13.57
C ASP A 66 18.09 6.55 -13.10
N LEU A 67 18.20 6.76 -11.79
CA LEU A 67 19.11 7.75 -11.20
C LEU A 67 20.59 7.46 -11.49
N LEU A 68 20.96 6.19 -11.68
CA LEU A 68 22.31 5.76 -12.07
C LEU A 68 22.55 5.79 -13.59
N ALA A 69 21.57 6.25 -14.37
CA ALA A 69 21.59 6.28 -15.84
C ALA A 69 21.83 4.91 -16.50
N GLU A 70 21.52 3.80 -15.80
CA GLU A 70 21.66 2.45 -16.34
C GLU A 70 20.45 2.05 -17.20
N GLN A 71 19.25 2.44 -16.78
CA GLN A 71 18.00 2.02 -17.41
C GLN A 71 16.91 3.06 -17.16
N GLU A 72 16.24 3.50 -18.22
CA GLU A 72 15.14 4.47 -18.13
C GLU A 72 13.96 3.90 -17.31
N TYR A 73 13.45 4.70 -16.37
CA TYR A 73 12.36 4.30 -15.49
C TYR A 73 11.07 3.98 -16.26
N GLN A 74 10.55 2.77 -16.04
CA GLN A 74 9.25 2.37 -16.56
C GLN A 74 8.29 2.06 -15.41
N PRO A 75 7.21 2.85 -15.26
CA PRO A 75 6.31 2.74 -14.11
C PRO A 75 5.61 1.39 -14.09
N PHE A 76 5.43 0.86 -12.87
CA PHE A 76 4.60 -0.32 -12.68
C PHE A 76 3.17 -0.05 -13.13
N LYS A 77 2.70 -0.83 -14.10
CA LYS A 77 1.28 -0.90 -14.44
C LYS A 77 0.72 -2.18 -13.85
N LEU A 78 -0.23 -2.05 -12.93
CA LEU A 78 -1.00 -3.19 -12.48
C LEU A 78 -1.98 -3.61 -13.57
N TRP A 79 -2.21 -4.91 -13.67
CA TRP A 79 -2.82 -5.57 -14.82
C TRP A 79 -4.34 -5.74 -14.63
N TRP A 80 -4.98 -4.79 -13.96
CA TRP A 80 -6.37 -4.87 -13.55
C TRP A 80 -7.16 -3.61 -13.92
#